data_AF-A0A1B8YDG8-F1
#
_entry.id   AF-A0A1B8YDG8-F1
#
_cell.length_a   1.000
_cell.length_b   1.000
_cell.length_c   1.000
_cell.angle_alpha   90.00
_cell.angle_beta   90.00
_cell.angle_gamma   90.00
#
_symmetry.space_group_name_H-M   'P 1'
#
loop_
_entity.id
_entity.type
_entity.pdbx_description
1 polymer ?
#
loop_
_entity_poly.entity_id
_entity_poly.type
_entity_poly.pdbx_seq_one_letter_code
_entity_poly.pdbx_strand_id
1 'polypeptide(L)' 'MQPSGLGSPAGTTGPGRNVTPNIVDHVIKTGTPQNSVVNGVTRTTYWNGDVGVVTEKNGNVIITILRRSVK' A
#
# COMPACT_ATOMS: atom_id res chain seq x y z
N MET A 1 7.53 18.52 -15.53
CA MET A 1 8.62 17.89 -14.77
C MET A 1 8.40 18.19 -13.30
N GLN A 2 8.13 17.18 -12.46
CA GLN A 2 8.01 17.37 -11.01
C GLN A 2 9.41 17.24 -10.38
N PRO A 3 9.91 18.21 -9.60
CA PRO A 3 11.20 18.09 -8.92
C PRO A 3 11.15 16.91 -7.94
N SER A 4 11.99 15.89 -8.16
CA SER A 4 12.09 14.70 -7.31
C SER A 4 12.94 14.99 -6.06
N GLY A 5 12.41 15.79 -5.13
CA GLY A 5 13.11 16.18 -3.89
C GLY A 5 13.26 15.07 -2.83
N LEU A 6 12.89 13.82 -3.14
CA LEU A 6 12.78 12.74 -2.16
C LEU A 6 13.87 11.66 -2.31
N GLY A 7 14.80 11.83 -3.26
CA GLY A 7 15.82 10.81 -3.56
C GLY A 7 15.19 9.48 -3.97
N SER A 8 15.97 8.41 -4.01
CA SER A 8 15.42 7.04 -4.16
C SER A 8 15.25 6.40 -2.78
N PRO A 9 14.09 5.79 -2.47
CA PRO A 9 13.92 5.05 -1.22
C PRO A 9 14.89 3.87 -1.16
N ALA A 10 15.27 3.48 0.06
CA ALA A 10 16.13 2.33 0.29
C ALA A 10 15.65 1.08 -0.48
N GLY A 11 16.56 0.47 -1.25
CA GLY A 11 16.28 -0.75 -2.02
C GLY A 11 15.52 -0.56 -3.33
N THR A 12 15.30 0.68 -3.81
CA THR A 12 14.60 0.92 -5.09
C THR A 12 15.32 1.95 -5.95
N THR A 13 15.25 1.81 -7.28
CA THR A 13 15.73 2.80 -8.24
C THR A 13 14.59 3.70 -8.69
N GLY A 14 14.66 5.01 -8.39
CA GLY A 14 13.70 6.00 -8.86
C GLY A 14 13.15 6.91 -7.73
N PRO A 15 12.52 8.04 -8.07
CA PRO A 15 12.05 9.00 -7.10
C PRO A 15 11.15 8.39 -6.03
N GLY A 16 11.41 8.73 -4.78
CA GLY A 16 10.52 8.46 -3.66
C GLY A 16 9.17 9.09 -3.95
N ARG A 17 8.09 8.35 -3.66
CA ARG A 17 6.74 8.89 -3.68
C ARG A 17 6.34 9.25 -2.26
N ASN A 18 5.83 10.45 -2.09
CA ASN A 18 5.17 10.84 -0.85
C ASN A 18 3.95 9.97 -0.65
N VAL A 19 3.83 9.43 0.56
CA VAL A 19 2.61 8.80 1.02
C VAL A 19 1.86 9.87 1.83
N THR A 20 0.69 10.28 1.37
CA THR A 20 -0.11 11.27 2.09
C THR A 20 -0.65 10.67 3.40
N PRO A 21 -0.82 11.46 4.47
CA PRO A 21 -1.36 10.94 5.74
C PRO A 21 -2.71 10.24 5.58
N ASN A 22 -3.52 10.67 4.60
CA ASN A 22 -4.85 10.12 4.32
C ASN A 22 -4.86 8.97 3.30
N ILE A 23 -3.69 8.42 2.95
CA ILE A 23 -3.60 7.38 1.92
C ILE A 23 -4.42 6.14 2.31
N VAL A 24 -4.42 5.77 3.59
CA VAL A 24 -5.04 4.52 4.06
C VAL A 24 -6.54 4.57 3.82
N ASP A 25 -7.18 5.65 4.25
CA ASP A 25 -8.61 5.89 4.03
C ASP A 25 -8.95 5.98 2.55
N HIS A 26 -8.09 6.63 1.75
CA HIS A 26 -8.31 6.73 0.31
C HIS A 26 -8.27 5.35 -0.35
N VAL A 27 -7.25 4.54 -0.07
CA VAL A 27 -7.09 3.21 -0.66
C VAL A 27 -8.18 2.24 -0.20
N ILE A 28 -8.63 2.31 1.05
CA ILE A 28 -9.77 1.51 1.52
C ILE A 28 -11.06 1.88 0.78
N LYS A 29 -11.28 3.17 0.51
CA LYS A 29 -12.51 3.66 -0.15
C LYS A 29 -12.53 3.40 -1.65
N THR A 30 -11.39 3.56 -2.33
CA THR A 30 -11.34 3.54 -3.80
C THR A 30 -10.57 2.38 -4.38
N GLY A 31 -9.82 1.66 -3.56
CA GLY A 31 -8.96 0.56 -4.00
C GLY A 31 -9.74 -0.71 -4.27
N THR A 32 -9.16 -1.56 -5.12
CA THR A 32 -9.76 -2.87 -5.44
C THR A 32 -9.49 -3.85 -4.30
N PRO A 33 -10.51 -4.44 -3.66
CA PRO A 33 -10.32 -5.41 -2.59
C PRO A 33 -9.87 -6.77 -3.16
N GLN A 34 -8.91 -7.40 -2.47
CA GLN A 34 -8.45 -8.75 -2.73
C GLN A 34 -8.38 -9.54 -1.42
N ASN A 35 -9.11 -10.65 -1.36
CA ASN A 35 -9.11 -11.50 -0.19
C ASN A 35 -8.05 -12.60 -0.32
N SER A 36 -7.32 -12.86 0.77
CA SER A 36 -6.35 -13.94 0.87
C SER A 36 -6.41 -14.55 2.26
N VAL A 37 -6.19 -15.86 2.34
CA VAL A 37 -6.06 -16.56 3.64
C VAL A 37 -4.57 -16.75 3.89
N VAL A 38 -4.06 -16.20 4.99
CA VAL A 38 -2.67 -16.37 5.42
C VAL A 38 -2.67 -16.90 6.84
N ASN A 39 -2.03 -18.05 7.05
CA ASN A 39 -1.98 -18.73 8.36
C ASN A 39 -3.37 -18.95 8.98
N GLY A 40 -4.38 -19.26 8.15
CA GLY A 40 -5.76 -19.49 8.60
C GLY A 40 -6.58 -18.23 8.92
N VAL A 41 -6.01 -17.02 8.75
CA VAL A 41 -6.70 -15.74 8.96
C VAL A 41 -7.04 -15.11 7.61
N THR A 42 -8.30 -14.69 7.45
CA THR A 42 -8.74 -13.92 6.28
C THR A 42 -8.16 -12.51 6.34
N ARG A 43 -7.43 -12.14 5.29
CA ARG A 43 -6.87 -10.81 5.05
C ARG A 43 -7.52 -10.19 3.83
N THR A 44 -7.92 -8.94 3.93
CA THR A 44 -8.38 -8.16 2.77
C THR A 44 -7.32 -7.13 2.44
N THR A 45 -6.85 -7.13 1.20
CA THR A 45 -5.89 -6.14 0.70
C THR A 45 -6.58 -5.21 -0.27
N TYR A 46 -6.53 -3.91 -0.03
CA TYR A 46 -7.02 -2.88 -0.93
C TYR A 46 -5.84 -2.32 -1.72
N TRP A 47 -5.91 -2.31 -3.05
CA TRP A 47 -4.85 -1.79 -3.89
C TRP A 47 -5.26 -0.50 -4.61
N ASN A 48 -4.38 0.50 -4.57
CA ASN A 48 -4.47 1.69 -5.41
C ASN A 48 -3.08 1.95 -6.03
N GLY A 49 -2.94 1.62 -7.32
CA GLY A 49 -1.66 1.63 -8.01
C GLY A 49 -0.62 0.75 -7.30
N ASP A 50 0.47 1.38 -6.86
CA ASP A 50 1.58 0.72 -6.16
C ASP A 50 1.39 0.70 -4.64
N VAL A 51 0.24 1.10 -4.10
CA VAL A 51 -0.01 1.08 -2.65
C VAL A 51 -1.04 0.01 -2.32
N GLY A 52 -0.61 -1.00 -1.57
CA GLY A 52 -1.48 -1.99 -0.94
C GLY A 52 -1.74 -1.63 0.53
N VAL A 53 -2.99 -1.76 0.99
CA VAL A 53 -3.39 -1.64 2.39
C VAL A 53 -4.03 -2.96 2.82
N VAL A 54 -3.42 -3.64 3.78
CA VAL A 54 -3.94 -4.91 4.32
C VAL A 54 -4.76 -4.63 5.59
N THR A 55 -5.97 -5.17 5.64
CA THR A 55 -6.84 -5.19 6.82
C THR A 55 -7.00 -6.64 7.31
N GLU A 56 -6.92 -6.81 8.63
CA GLU A 56 -7.24 -8.05 9.33
C GLU A 56 -8.35 -7.83 10.38
N LYS A 57 -8.98 -8.91 10.85
CA LYS A 57 -9.93 -8.91 11.97
C LYS A 57 -11.06 -7.88 11.84
N ASN A 58 -11.85 -7.97 10.76
CA ASN A 58 -12.98 -7.05 10.50
C ASN A 58 -12.60 -5.56 10.51
N GLY A 59 -11.37 -5.21 10.10
CA GLY A 59 -10.92 -3.82 9.97
C GLY A 59 -10.13 -3.27 11.16
N ASN A 60 -9.80 -4.08 12.16
CA ASN A 60 -9.19 -3.62 13.41
C ASN A 60 -7.65 -3.59 13.43
N VAL A 61 -6.96 -4.17 12.43
CA VAL A 61 -5.50 -4.05 12.31
C VAL A 61 -5.13 -3.67 10.87
N ILE A 62 -4.48 -2.52 10.73
CA ILE A 62 -3.93 -2.01 9.48
C ILE A 62 -2.47 -1.64 9.74
N ILE A 63 -1.58 -2.07 8.84
CA ILE A 63 -0.58 -1.24 8.14
C ILE A 63 0.52 -2.16 7.61
N THR A 64 0.49 -2.42 6.31
CA THR A 64 1.71 -2.66 5.54
C THR A 64 1.50 -2.00 4.20
N ILE A 65 2.24 -0.91 3.95
CA ILE A 65 2.31 -0.30 2.63
C ILE A 65 3.15 -1.24 1.77
N LEU A 66 2.49 -2.05 0.96
CA LEU A 66 3.16 -2.89 -0.02
C LEU A 66 3.35 -2.07 -1.29
N ARG A 67 4.61 -1.85 -1.70
CA ARG A 67 4.93 -1.44 -3.07
C ARG A 67 5.17 -2.66 -3.94
N ARG A 68 4.57 -2.72 -5.12
CA ARG A 68 4.98 -3.68 -6.15
C ARG A 68 6.37 -3.28 -6.65
N SER A 69 7.38 -4.11 -6.39
CA SER A 69 8.64 -4.00 -7.11
C SER A 69 8.46 -4.64 -8.47
N VAL A 70 8.59 -3.86 -9.55
CA VAL A 70 8.84 -4.41 -10.87
C VAL A 70 10.31 -4.87 -10.89
N LYS A 71 10.55 -6.06 -11.44
CA LYS A 71 11.87 -6.67 -11.52
C LYS A 71 12.78 -5.91 -12.47
#